data_AF-A0A5K1JVE4-F1
#
_entry.id   AF-A0A5K1JVE4-F1
#
_cell.length_a   1.000
_cell.length_b   1.000
_cell.length_c   1.000
_cell.angle_alpha   90.00
_cell.angle_beta   90.00
_cell.angle_gamma   90.00
#
_symmetry.space_group_name_H-M   'P 1'
#
loop_
_entity.id
_entity.type
_entity.pdbx_description
1 polymer ?
#
loop_
_entity_poly.entity_id
_entity_poly.type
_entity_poly.pdbx_seq_one_letter_code
_entity_poly.pdbx_strand_id
1 'polypeptide(L)'
;MFSPIFSFSFAHNFAVPMADDSPSPDHQPCPIPATQTAITDVPVTILRPVFNPDPTTNTCLPNPGTARANVAATPECPAGTPGWAAAHAHATVLQQHCAFFDADGDGVV
;
A
#
# COMPACT_ATOMS: atom_id res chain seq x y z
N MET A 1 -18.35 33.69 -57.40
CA MET A 1 -18.91 34.79 -56.59
C MET A 1 -18.61 34.47 -55.14
N PHE A 2 -17.76 35.30 -54.51
CA PHE A 2 -17.50 35.49 -53.07
C PHE A 2 -17.48 34.30 -52.08
N SER A 3 -16.29 34.04 -51.51
CA SER A 3 -16.08 33.56 -50.12
C SER A 3 -16.19 34.75 -49.13
N PRO A 4 -15.93 34.63 -47.80
CA PRO A 4 -15.85 33.47 -46.87
C PRO A 4 -16.59 33.72 -45.51
N ILE A 5 -16.08 33.10 -44.41
CA ILE A 5 -16.28 33.31 -42.95
C ILE A 5 -17.38 32.38 -42.35
N PHE A 6 -17.17 31.50 -41.37
CA PHE A 6 -16.28 31.47 -40.19
C PHE A 6 -15.59 30.11 -39.96
N SER A 7 -14.29 30.22 -39.68
CA SER A 7 -13.46 29.31 -38.89
C SER A 7 -14.03 29.14 -37.47
N PHE A 8 -13.92 27.96 -36.88
CA PHE A 8 -13.38 27.82 -35.52
C PHE A 8 -12.82 26.39 -35.33
N SER A 9 -11.50 26.35 -35.22
CA SER A 9 -10.69 25.19 -34.88
C SER A 9 -10.99 24.73 -33.45
N PHE A 10 -11.34 23.46 -33.26
CA PHE A 10 -11.47 22.87 -31.93
C PHE A 10 -10.07 22.50 -31.42
N ALA A 11 -9.46 23.43 -30.70
CA ALA A 11 -8.29 23.16 -29.86
C ALA A 11 -8.53 23.81 -28.50
N HIS A 12 -9.14 23.08 -27.58
CA HIS A 12 -9.08 23.42 -26.16
C HIS A 12 -8.08 22.48 -25.49
N ASN A 13 -6.81 22.90 -25.55
CA ASN A 13 -5.82 22.53 -24.56
C ASN A 13 -6.34 23.01 -23.20
N PHE A 14 -6.88 22.08 -22.40
CA PHE A 14 -7.16 22.35 -21.00
C PHE A 14 -5.84 22.23 -20.23
N ALA A 15 -5.05 23.31 -20.25
CA ALA A 15 -3.90 23.44 -19.37
C ALA A 15 -4.44 23.63 -17.94
N VAL A 16 -4.37 22.59 -17.12
CA VAL A 16 -4.50 22.71 -15.66
C VAL A 16 -3.37 23.63 -15.21
N PRO A 17 -3.64 24.75 -14.52
CA PRO A 17 -2.57 25.53 -13.94
C PRO A 17 -1.88 24.65 -12.89
N MET A 18 -0.62 24.30 -13.14
CA MET A 18 0.26 23.72 -12.13
C MET A 18 0.32 24.74 -11.00
N ALA A 19 -0.31 24.41 -9.87
CA ALA A 19 -0.06 25.13 -8.64
C ALA A 19 1.45 25.14 -8.43
N ASP A 20 1.99 26.32 -8.12
CA ASP A 20 3.36 26.49 -7.71
C ASP A 20 3.58 25.66 -6.43
N ASP A 21 4.08 24.44 -6.61
CA ASP A 21 4.39 23.48 -5.54
C ASP A 21 5.75 23.81 -4.91
N SER A 22 6.11 25.11 -4.87
CA SER A 22 7.26 25.59 -4.14
C SER A 22 7.04 25.26 -2.66
N PRO A 23 7.85 24.39 -2.04
CA PRO A 23 7.67 24.01 -0.65
C PRO A 23 7.84 25.27 0.20
N SER A 24 6.79 25.65 0.92
CA SER A 24 6.86 26.69 1.93
C SER A 24 8.00 26.35 2.90
N PRO A 25 8.92 27.29 3.20
CA PRO A 25 10.13 27.01 3.98
C PRO A 25 9.83 26.59 5.45
N ASP A 26 8.58 26.67 5.88
CA ASP A 26 8.17 26.48 7.27
C ASP A 26 7.37 25.19 7.54
N HIS A 27 7.16 24.32 6.54
CA HIS A 27 6.54 23.01 6.80
C HIS A 27 7.58 22.00 7.30
N GLN A 28 8.11 22.25 8.49
CA GLN A 28 8.90 21.25 9.19
C GLN A 28 7.97 20.07 9.52
N PRO A 29 8.28 18.83 9.11
CA PRO A 29 7.47 17.68 9.44
C PRO A 29 7.31 17.59 10.96
N CYS A 30 6.07 17.57 11.45
CA CYS A 30 5.82 17.33 12.87
C CYS A 30 6.56 16.05 13.30
N PRO A 31 7.33 16.06 14.40
CA PRO A 31 7.96 14.85 14.91
C PRO A 31 6.87 13.84 15.22
N ILE A 32 6.87 12.71 14.50
CA ILE A 32 5.92 11.63 14.76
C ILE A 32 6.31 11.04 16.12
N PRO A 33 5.44 11.09 17.14
CA PRO A 33 5.79 10.56 18.45
C PRO A 33 6.09 9.07 18.34
N ALA A 34 7.13 8.61 19.05
CA ALA A 34 7.44 7.18 19.12
C ALA A 34 6.24 6.42 19.69
N THR A 35 5.82 5.36 19.00
CA THR A 35 4.69 4.53 19.41
C THR A 35 4.97 3.87 20.76
N GLN A 36 4.11 4.08 21.75
CA GLN A 36 4.20 3.36 23.03
C GLN A 36 3.78 1.90 22.82
N THR A 37 4.71 0.96 23.06
CA THR A 37 4.51 -0.48 22.83
C THR A 37 4.39 -1.32 24.09
N ALA A 38 4.64 -0.75 25.28
CA ALA A 38 4.58 -1.45 26.56
C ALA A 38 4.14 -0.54 27.72
N ILE A 39 3.65 -1.17 28.80
CA ILE A 39 3.26 -0.53 30.05
C ILE A 39 4.13 -1.12 31.17
N THR A 40 4.88 -0.28 31.86
CA THR A 40 5.87 -0.72 32.85
C THR A 40 5.25 -1.52 34.00
N ASP A 41 4.04 -1.15 34.42
CA ASP A 41 3.30 -1.82 35.50
C ASP A 41 2.70 -3.17 35.09
N VAL A 42 2.78 -3.52 33.80
CA VAL A 42 2.24 -4.78 33.25
C VAL A 42 3.38 -5.56 32.58
N PRO A 43 4.15 -6.37 33.35
CA PRO A 43 5.39 -6.99 32.89
C PRO A 43 5.24 -7.83 31.62
N VAL A 44 4.07 -8.46 31.42
CA VAL A 44 3.82 -9.28 30.22
C VAL A 44 3.94 -8.47 28.91
N THR A 45 3.66 -7.17 28.94
CA THR A 45 3.81 -6.29 27.76
C THR A 45 5.26 -6.00 27.39
N ILE A 46 6.17 -6.09 28.37
CA ILE A 46 7.63 -5.98 28.16
C ILE A 46 8.20 -7.33 27.75
N LEU A 47 7.75 -8.41 28.41
CA LEU A 47 8.20 -9.77 28.15
C LEU A 47 7.75 -10.31 26.78
N ARG A 48 6.67 -9.75 26.23
CA ARG A 48 6.13 -10.08 24.91
C ARG A 48 6.02 -8.81 24.08
N PRO A 49 7.15 -8.28 23.58
CA PRO A 49 7.14 -7.05 22.81
C PRO A 49 6.28 -7.23 21.56
N VAL A 50 5.41 -6.25 21.28
CA VAL A 50 4.69 -6.21 20.02
C VAL A 50 5.68 -6.00 18.88
N PHE A 51 5.36 -6.56 17.71
CA PHE A 51 6.15 -6.33 16.52
C PHE A 51 6.11 -4.85 16.14
N ASN A 52 7.27 -4.19 16.20
CA ASN A 52 7.47 -2.82 15.76
C ASN A 52 8.65 -2.82 14.77
N PRO A 53 8.42 -2.62 13.46
CA PRO A 53 9.47 -2.70 12.47
C PRO A 53 10.48 -1.57 12.63
N ASP A 54 11.75 -1.87 12.39
CA ASP A 54 12.75 -0.83 12.25
C ASP A 54 12.51 0.02 10.97
N PRO A 55 13.11 1.21 10.86
CA PRO A 55 12.91 2.09 9.69
C PRO A 55 13.31 1.46 8.35
N THR A 56 14.31 0.58 8.33
CA THR A 56 14.77 -0.07 7.10
C THR A 56 13.77 -1.11 6.62
N THR A 57 13.25 -1.94 7.54
CA THR A 57 12.18 -2.90 7.28
C THR A 57 10.91 -2.17 6.82
N ASN A 58 10.56 -1.06 7.44
CA ASN A 58 9.38 -0.28 7.06
C ASN A 58 9.52 0.42 5.70
N THR A 59 10.75 0.72 5.27
CA THR A 59 11.03 1.27 3.93
C THR A 59 10.88 0.19 2.85
N CYS A 60 11.37 -1.03 3.12
CA CYS A 60 11.28 -2.16 2.19
C CYS A 60 9.86 -2.73 2.10
N LEU A 61 9.19 -2.84 3.25
CA LEU A 61 7.84 -3.37 3.37
C LEU A 61 6.99 -2.40 4.19
N PRO A 62 6.30 -1.45 3.54
CA PRO A 62 5.50 -0.44 4.23
C PRO A 62 4.43 -1.09 5.10
N ASN A 63 4.25 -0.68 6.36
CA ASN A 63 3.23 -1.27 7.25
C ASN A 63 3.29 -2.82 7.27
N PRO A 64 4.41 -3.41 7.72
CA PRO A 64 4.64 -4.87 7.65
C PRO A 64 3.70 -5.67 8.57
N GLY A 65 3.08 -5.03 9.57
CA GLY A 65 2.03 -5.64 10.39
C GLY A 65 0.65 -5.72 9.73
N THR A 66 0.46 -5.08 8.56
CA THR A 66 -0.83 -5.04 7.88
C THR A 66 -0.93 -6.17 6.85
N ALA A 67 -1.85 -7.10 7.09
CA ALA A 67 -2.18 -8.16 6.13
C ALA A 67 -2.55 -7.56 4.76
N ARG A 68 -2.02 -8.15 3.69
CA ARG A 68 -2.34 -7.76 2.31
C ARG A 68 -3.46 -8.62 1.75
N ALA A 69 -4.23 -8.06 0.82
CA ALA A 69 -5.40 -8.71 0.26
C ALA A 69 -5.08 -10.03 -0.47
N ASN A 70 -4.02 -10.06 -1.29
CA ASN A 70 -3.67 -11.19 -2.15
C ASN A 70 -2.14 -11.40 -2.31
N VAL A 71 -1.32 -10.83 -1.42
CA VAL A 71 0.15 -10.91 -1.47
C VAL A 71 0.70 -11.38 -0.13
N ALA A 72 1.46 -12.47 -0.13
CA ALA A 72 2.24 -12.90 1.03
C ALA A 72 3.58 -12.16 1.06
N ALA A 73 3.58 -10.91 1.54
CA ALA A 73 4.76 -10.06 1.55
C ALA A 73 5.68 -10.36 2.75
N THR A 74 6.98 -10.41 2.49
CA THR A 74 8.04 -10.52 3.50
C THR A 74 9.12 -9.47 3.24
N PRO A 75 10.00 -9.16 4.21
CA PRO A 75 11.11 -8.22 3.97
C PRO A 75 12.01 -8.64 2.79
N GLU A 76 12.23 -9.95 2.60
CA GLU A 76 13.05 -10.50 1.52
C GLU A 76 12.31 -10.57 0.19
N CYS A 77 10.99 -10.74 0.22
CA CYS A 77 10.11 -10.78 -0.95
C CYS A 77 8.91 -9.83 -0.75
N PRO A 78 9.08 -8.50 -0.92
CA PRO A 78 8.04 -7.53 -0.61
C PRO A 78 6.82 -7.63 -1.52
N ALA A 79 7.02 -8.13 -2.75
CA ALA A 79 5.96 -8.38 -3.72
C ALA A 79 5.40 -9.83 -3.64
N GLY A 80 5.84 -10.63 -2.67
CA GLY A 80 5.54 -12.06 -2.58
C GLY A 80 6.12 -12.85 -3.74
N THR A 81 5.57 -14.03 -3.99
CA THR A 81 5.96 -14.89 -5.11
C THR A 81 5.64 -14.20 -6.45
N PRO A 82 6.60 -14.05 -7.38
CA PRO A 82 6.37 -13.43 -8.68
C PRO A 82 5.23 -14.11 -9.46
N GLY A 83 4.32 -13.31 -10.02
CA GLY A 83 3.17 -13.78 -10.81
C GLY A 83 2.00 -14.36 -10.00
N TRP A 84 2.21 -14.72 -8.74
CA TRP A 84 1.18 -15.36 -7.91
C TRP A 84 -0.02 -14.45 -7.65
N ALA A 85 0.24 -13.20 -7.26
CA ALA A 85 -0.81 -12.24 -6.93
C ALA A 85 -1.71 -11.91 -8.13
N ALA A 86 -1.15 -11.91 -9.34
CA ALA A 86 -1.90 -11.70 -10.58
C ALA A 86 -2.76 -12.91 -10.93
N ALA A 87 -2.19 -14.12 -10.84
CA ALA A 87 -2.91 -15.37 -11.09
C ALA A 87 -4.10 -15.57 -10.12
N HIS A 88 -3.94 -15.12 -8.87
CA HIS A 88 -4.94 -15.27 -7.80
C HIS A 88 -5.59 -13.95 -7.41
N ALA A 89 -5.66 -12.98 -8.34
CA ALA A 89 -6.24 -11.66 -8.08
C ALA A 89 -7.74 -11.73 -7.71
N HIS A 90 -8.40 -12.85 -8.00
CA HIS A 90 -9.79 -13.13 -7.68
C HIS A 90 -9.99 -13.76 -6.28
N ALA A 91 -8.92 -14.04 -5.54
CA ALA A 91 -8.96 -14.71 -4.25
C ALA A 91 -8.17 -13.94 -3.18
N THR A 92 -8.76 -13.79 -2.00
CA THR A 92 -8.09 -13.26 -0.82
C THR A 92 -7.02 -14.23 -0.31
N VAL A 93 -6.05 -13.74 0.49
CA VAL A 93 -5.05 -14.61 1.15
C VAL A 93 -5.70 -15.72 1.98
N LEU A 94 -6.81 -15.44 2.67
CA LEU A 94 -7.53 -16.46 3.45
C LEU A 94 -8.13 -17.54 2.54
N GLN A 95 -8.79 -17.15 1.44
CA GLN A 95 -9.31 -18.11 0.46
C GLN A 95 -8.19 -18.96 -0.15
N GLN A 96 -7.03 -18.36 -0.42
CA GLN A 96 -5.85 -19.09 -0.89
C GLN A 96 -5.33 -20.08 0.18
N HIS A 97 -5.37 -19.73 1.47
CA HIS A 97 -5.02 -20.67 2.55
C HIS A 97 -6.01 -21.83 2.64
N CYS A 98 -7.32 -21.56 2.57
CA CYS A 98 -8.32 -22.62 2.55
C CYS A 98 -8.10 -23.55 1.36
N ALA A 99 -7.92 -23.02 0.15
CA ALA A 99 -7.67 -23.79 -1.07
C ALA A 99 -6.36 -24.60 -1.03
N PHE A 100 -5.38 -24.18 -0.23
CA PHE A 100 -4.16 -24.96 -0.02
C PHE A 100 -4.40 -26.22 0.82
N PHE A 101 -5.30 -26.15 1.81
CA PHE A 101 -5.62 -27.30 2.67
C PHE A 101 -6.76 -28.17 2.12
N ASP A 102 -7.70 -27.58 1.37
CA ASP A 102 -8.76 -28.25 0.61
C ASP A 102 -8.20 -28.77 -0.73
N ALA A 103 -7.49 -29.90 -0.66
CA ALA A 103 -6.78 -30.46 -1.82
C ALA A 103 -7.70 -31.10 -2.86
N ASP A 104 -8.91 -31.54 -2.48
CA ASP A 104 -9.90 -32.15 -3.36
C ASP A 104 -10.95 -31.15 -3.87
N GLY A 105 -11.00 -29.93 -3.30
CA GLY A 105 -11.80 -28.82 -3.78
C GLY A 105 -13.29 -28.98 -3.46
N ASP A 106 -13.62 -29.71 -2.39
CA ASP A 106 -15.00 -29.97 -1.98
C ASP A 106 -15.56 -28.87 -1.07
N GLY A 107 -14.71 -27.90 -0.68
CA GLY A 107 -15.05 -26.80 0.22
C GLY A 107 -14.90 -27.14 1.70
N VAL A 108 -14.31 -28.29 2.04
CA VAL A 108 -14.01 -28.75 3.39
C VAL A 108 -12.49 -28.87 3.56
N VAL A 109 -11.98 -28.33 4.67
CA VAL A 109 -10.56 -28.34 5.05
C VAL A 109 -10.31 -29.36 6.16
#